data_AF-A0AA91QLK2-F1
#
_entry.id   AF-A0AA91QLK2-F1
#
_cell.length_a   1.000
_cell.length_b   1.000
_cell.length_c   1.000
_cell.angle_alpha   90.00
_cell.angle_beta   90.00
_cell.angle_gamma   90.00
#
_symmetry.space_group_name_H-M   'P 1'
#
loop_
_entity.id
_entity.type
_entity.pdbx_description
1 polymer ?
#
loop_
_entity_poly.entity_id
_entity_poly.type
_entity_poly.pdbx_seq_one_letter_code
_entity_poly.pdbx_strand_id
1 'polypeptide(L)'
;MSITEPFLSTNLEPFRKIGGRGDRDGPTSQGDREEIQMDESMRHDIALFRYGLIAPLVNGQVEPKTYLKEVSERVHHVPHQGDKRIAAKTILDWCTRYKKGGFDALKPKRRSDRGHSRRLSPDDEDHILALRKEHPTMPVTVFYEHLIEQGEIPENHTSYFTIYHPWC
;
A
#
# COMPACT_ATOMS: atom_id res chain seq x y z
N MET A 1 15.96 -12.94 -62.25
CA MET A 1 15.11 -12.85 -61.06
C MET A 1 14.28 -11.58 -61.18
N SER A 2 13.02 -11.77 -61.56
CA SER A 2 11.82 -11.03 -61.16
C SER A 2 11.98 -10.28 -59.80
N ILE A 3 11.42 -9.11 -59.50
CA ILE A 3 10.36 -8.27 -60.10
C ILE A 3 10.35 -6.92 -59.31
N THR A 4 10.12 -5.80 -60.01
CA THR A 4 9.53 -4.46 -59.63
C THR A 4 10.03 -3.62 -58.44
N GLU A 5 10.57 -2.42 -58.77
CA GLU A 5 9.95 -1.07 -58.69
C GLU A 5 9.38 -0.52 -57.33
N PRO A 6 9.21 0.82 -57.18
CA PRO A 6 9.58 1.61 -56.01
C PRO A 6 8.39 2.39 -55.39
N PHE A 7 8.73 3.36 -54.52
CA PHE A 7 7.97 4.59 -54.25
C PHE A 7 6.85 4.56 -53.19
N LEU A 8 6.57 5.77 -52.67
CA LEU A 8 5.51 6.21 -51.75
C LEU A 8 5.90 6.11 -50.26
N SER A 9 6.24 7.19 -49.54
CA SER A 9 5.48 8.44 -49.32
C SER A 9 3.99 8.18 -49.15
N THR A 10 3.51 8.14 -47.91
CA THR A 10 2.15 8.60 -47.57
C THR A 10 1.96 8.69 -46.05
N ASN A 11 1.51 9.89 -45.65
CA ASN A 11 0.57 10.17 -44.59
C ASN A 11 0.92 9.79 -43.13
N LEU A 12 1.36 10.84 -42.42
CA LEU A 12 0.63 11.28 -41.23
C LEU A 12 -0.88 11.24 -41.50
N GLU A 13 -1.58 10.29 -40.90
CA GLU A 13 -3.03 10.37 -40.76
C GLU A 13 -3.37 11.18 -39.49
N PRO A 14 -4.23 12.21 -39.59
CA PRO A 14 -4.63 13.04 -38.47
C PRO A 14 -5.58 12.27 -37.55
N PHE A 15 -5.26 12.23 -36.25
CA PHE A 15 -6.18 11.72 -35.23
C PHE A 15 -7.50 12.48 -35.30
N ARG A 16 -8.52 11.72 -35.68
CA ARG A 16 -9.93 12.07 -35.86
C ARG A 16 -10.46 12.92 -34.70
N LYS A 17 -10.90 14.15 -35.04
CA LYS A 17 -11.78 14.97 -34.21
C LYS A 17 -13.03 14.14 -33.84
N ILE A 18 -13.20 13.87 -32.55
CA ILE A 18 -14.50 13.60 -31.95
C ILE A 18 -14.95 14.91 -31.30
N GLY A 19 -15.86 15.63 -31.95
CA GLY A 19 -16.52 16.79 -31.36
C GLY A 19 -17.82 16.37 -30.68
N GLY A 20 -18.15 16.99 -29.55
CA GLY A 20 -19.51 16.95 -29.02
C GLY A 20 -19.63 17.14 -27.51
N ARG A 21 -19.67 18.41 -27.11
CA ARG A 21 -20.30 18.99 -25.91
C ARG A 21 -21.13 18.04 -25.04
N GLY A 22 -20.80 18.02 -23.76
CA GLY A 22 -21.72 17.75 -22.68
C GLY A 22 -21.25 18.56 -21.48
N ASP A 23 -21.80 19.76 -21.32
CA ASP A 23 -21.79 20.49 -20.05
C ASP A 23 -22.39 19.56 -18.98
N ARG A 24 -21.53 19.12 -18.05
CA ARG A 24 -21.94 18.58 -16.76
C ARG A 24 -20.99 19.14 -15.72
N ASP A 25 -21.38 20.29 -15.18
CA ASP A 25 -21.05 20.67 -13.82
C ASP A 25 -21.56 19.57 -12.88
N GLY A 26 -20.75 18.53 -12.72
CA GLY A 26 -20.88 17.57 -11.64
C GLY A 26 -20.00 18.05 -10.49
N PRO A 27 -20.53 18.11 -9.26
CA PRO A 27 -19.76 18.62 -8.13
C PRO A 27 -18.49 17.80 -8.01
N THR A 28 -17.36 18.51 -7.98
CA THR A 28 -16.12 18.05 -7.38
C THR A 28 -16.42 17.68 -5.94
N SER A 29 -16.98 16.49 -5.73
CA SER A 29 -16.85 15.78 -4.47
C SER A 29 -15.41 15.30 -4.44
N GLN A 30 -14.54 16.25 -4.09
CA GLN A 30 -13.32 16.00 -3.35
C GLN A 30 -13.78 15.23 -2.10
N GLY A 31 -14.05 13.94 -2.27
CA GLY A 31 -14.24 13.04 -1.16
C GLY A 31 -12.87 12.98 -0.54
N ASP A 32 -12.72 13.75 0.53
CA ASP A 32 -11.61 13.70 1.44
C ASP A 32 -11.28 12.22 1.63
N ARG A 33 -10.22 11.76 0.93
CA ARG A 33 -9.48 10.60 1.38
C ARG A 33 -8.88 11.11 2.68
N GLU A 34 -9.65 11.00 3.76
CA GLU A 34 -9.18 11.18 5.12
C GLU A 34 -7.95 10.29 5.21
N GLU A 35 -6.80 10.93 5.09
CA GLU A 35 -5.53 10.35 5.41
C GLU A 35 -5.68 9.96 6.87
N ILE A 36 -5.95 8.66 7.14
CA ILE A 36 -6.08 8.15 8.50
C ILE A 36 -4.69 8.26 9.13
N GLN A 37 -4.33 9.46 9.56
CA GLN A 37 -3.31 9.69 10.55
C GLN A 37 -3.82 8.92 11.76
N MET A 38 -3.11 7.84 12.10
CA MET A 38 -3.41 7.08 13.31
C MET A 38 -3.22 8.01 14.50
N ASP A 39 -4.34 8.56 14.97
CA ASP A 39 -4.41 9.40 16.14
C ASP A 39 -3.97 8.60 17.38
N GLU A 40 -3.39 9.26 18.37
CA GLU A 40 -2.93 8.62 19.60
C GLU A 40 -4.09 7.94 20.33
N SER A 41 -5.31 8.51 20.23
CA SER A 41 -6.53 7.88 20.73
C SER A 41 -6.81 6.53 20.06
N MET A 42 -6.74 6.46 18.72
CA MET A 42 -6.93 5.20 17.99
C MET A 42 -5.88 4.16 18.35
N ARG A 43 -4.62 4.58 18.55
CA ARG A 43 -3.54 3.69 18.98
C ARG A 43 -3.79 3.16 20.38
N HIS A 44 -4.32 4.01 21.27
CA HIS A 44 -4.67 3.65 22.63
C HIS A 44 -5.83 2.64 22.65
N ASP A 45 -6.90 2.86 21.88
CA ASP A 45 -8.05 1.94 21.79
C ASP A 45 -7.62 0.54 21.32
N ILE A 46 -6.74 0.49 20.32
CA ILE A 46 -6.19 -0.78 19.83
C ILE A 46 -5.34 -1.46 20.91
N ALA A 47 -4.58 -0.70 21.71
CA ALA A 47 -3.80 -1.24 22.82
C ALA A 47 -4.70 -1.79 23.94
N LEU A 48 -5.79 -1.09 24.29
CA LEU A 48 -6.79 -1.54 25.26
C LEU A 48 -7.43 -2.86 24.82
N PHE A 49 -7.86 -2.93 23.56
CA PHE A 49 -8.40 -4.15 22.98
C PHE A 49 -7.41 -5.32 23.08
N ARG A 50 -6.16 -5.11 22.68
CA ARG A 50 -5.10 -6.13 22.79
C ARG A 50 -4.86 -6.55 24.23
N TYR A 51 -4.85 -5.59 25.16
CA TYR A 51 -4.68 -5.86 26.58
C TYR A 51 -5.80 -6.75 27.12
N GLY A 52 -7.06 -6.47 26.76
CA GLY A 52 -8.20 -7.30 27.15
C GLY A 52 -8.07 -8.77 26.73
N LEU A 53 -7.48 -9.04 25.56
CA LEU A 53 -7.23 -10.41 25.09
C LEU A 53 -6.05 -11.10 25.79
N ILE A 54 -5.03 -10.37 26.23
CA ILE A 54 -3.84 -10.97 26.84
C ILE A 54 -3.87 -10.98 28.36
N ALA A 55 -4.69 -10.13 29.01
CA ALA A 55 -4.72 -10.02 30.46
C ALA A 55 -4.95 -11.37 31.18
N PRO A 56 -5.90 -12.23 30.74
CA PRO A 56 -6.07 -13.55 31.35
C PRO A 56 -4.84 -14.45 31.21
N LEU A 57 -4.13 -14.37 30.07
CA LEU A 57 -2.91 -15.14 29.80
C LEU A 57 -1.71 -14.64 30.61
N VAL A 58 -1.55 -13.32 30.74
CA VAL A 58 -0.44 -12.70 31.46
C VAL A 58 -0.59 -12.91 32.97
N ASN A 59 -1.82 -12.85 33.47
CA ASN A 59 -2.12 -13.06 34.88
C ASN A 59 -2.20 -14.56 35.27
N GLY A 60 -2.05 -15.47 34.30
CA GLY A 60 -2.13 -16.91 34.55
C GLY A 60 -3.52 -17.40 34.98
N GLN A 61 -4.57 -16.67 34.61
CA GLN A 61 -5.96 -16.96 35.00
C GLN A 61 -6.62 -18.04 34.12
N VAL A 62 -5.98 -18.38 33.00
CA VAL A 62 -6.49 -19.34 32.00
C VAL A 62 -5.39 -20.29 31.57
N GLU A 63 -5.78 -21.50 31.17
CA GLU A 63 -4.85 -22.43 30.51
C GLU A 63 -4.55 -21.93 29.08
N PRO A 64 -3.27 -21.69 28.73
CA PRO A 64 -2.93 -21.01 27.48
C PRO A 64 -3.41 -21.71 26.21
N LYS A 65 -3.33 -23.04 26.10
CA LYS A 65 -3.66 -23.74 24.86
C LYS A 65 -5.15 -23.65 24.54
N THR A 66 -5.98 -23.90 25.55
CA THR A 66 -7.44 -23.87 25.45
C THR A 66 -7.91 -22.47 25.13
N TYR A 67 -7.43 -21.48 25.89
CA TYR A 67 -7.82 -20.08 25.69
C TYR A 67 -7.41 -19.56 24.31
N LEU A 68 -6.18 -19.83 23.86
CA LEU A 68 -5.72 -19.39 22.54
C LEU A 68 -6.53 -20.00 21.40
N LYS A 69 -6.91 -21.28 21.52
CA LYS A 69 -7.77 -21.94 20.54
C LYS A 69 -9.12 -21.23 20.45
N GLU A 70 -9.80 -21.07 21.58
CA GLU A 70 -11.11 -20.41 21.65
C GLU A 70 -11.07 -18.98 21.10
N VAL A 71 -10.09 -18.19 21.52
CA VAL A 71 -9.97 -16.79 21.09
C VAL A 71 -9.62 -16.73 19.59
N SER A 72 -8.81 -17.65 19.07
CA SER A 72 -8.44 -17.64 17.65
C SER A 72 -9.57 -18.05 16.69
N GLU A 73 -10.54 -18.84 17.17
CA GLU A 73 -11.70 -19.27 16.38
C GLU A 73 -12.79 -18.19 16.32
N ARG A 74 -12.80 -17.26 17.28
CA ARG A 74 -13.76 -16.14 17.34
C ARG A 74 -13.38 -15.01 16.38
N VAL A 75 -14.42 -14.33 15.90
CA VAL A 75 -14.28 -13.04 15.20
C VAL A 75 -14.30 -11.94 16.26
N HIS A 76 -13.32 -11.03 16.19
CA HIS A 76 -13.21 -9.92 17.12
C HIS A 76 -13.44 -8.61 16.40
N HIS A 77 -14.21 -7.73 17.03
CA HIS A 77 -14.35 -6.36 16.59
C HIS A 77 -13.13 -5.55 17.02
N VAL A 78 -12.21 -5.31 16.09
CA VAL A 78 -10.98 -4.56 16.37
C VAL A 78 -11.25 -3.07 16.16
N PRO A 79 -11.04 -2.20 17.18
CA PRO A 79 -11.26 -0.76 17.05
C PRO A 79 -10.53 -0.20 15.83
N HIS A 80 -11.22 0.64 15.05
CA HIS A 80 -10.70 1.31 13.84
C HIS A 80 -10.27 0.36 12.70
N GLN A 81 -10.51 -0.95 12.83
CA GLN A 81 -10.05 -1.97 11.89
C GLN A 81 -11.13 -2.97 11.48
N GLY A 82 -12.28 -2.98 12.15
CA GLY A 82 -13.40 -3.85 11.87
C GLY A 82 -13.20 -5.29 12.36
N ASP A 83 -14.05 -6.18 11.86
CA ASP A 83 -14.15 -7.56 12.32
C ASP A 83 -13.05 -8.43 11.73
N LYS A 84 -12.25 -9.06 12.59
CA LYS A 84 -11.12 -9.90 12.18
C LYS A 84 -10.95 -11.11 13.07
N ARG A 85 -10.49 -12.21 12.48
CA ARG A 85 -9.94 -13.35 13.23
C ARG A 85 -8.48 -13.08 13.56
N ILE A 86 -8.09 -13.37 14.80
CA ILE A 86 -6.73 -13.12 15.30
C ILE A 86 -6.08 -14.47 15.55
N ALA A 87 -4.97 -14.75 14.87
CA ALA A 87 -4.24 -16.00 15.06
C ALA A 87 -3.66 -16.10 16.48
N ALA A 88 -3.62 -17.31 17.04
CA ALA A 88 -3.02 -17.59 18.35
C ALA A 88 -1.57 -17.07 18.47
N LYS A 89 -0.78 -17.19 17.40
CA LYS A 89 0.60 -16.66 17.33
C LYS A 89 0.63 -15.14 17.58
N THR A 90 -0.31 -14.39 17.01
CA THR A 90 -0.40 -12.94 17.18
C THR A 90 -0.66 -12.54 18.63
N ILE A 91 -1.54 -13.29 19.31
CA ILE A 91 -1.87 -13.06 20.73
C ILE A 91 -0.64 -13.34 21.61
N LEU A 92 0.10 -14.42 21.32
CA LEU A 92 1.35 -14.75 22.02
C LEU A 92 2.44 -13.68 21.81
N ASP A 93 2.54 -13.13 20.60
CA ASP A 93 3.45 -12.02 20.32
C ASP A 93 3.10 -10.78 21.16
N TRP A 94 1.80 -10.47 21.32
CA TRP A 94 1.35 -9.39 22.20
C TRP A 94 1.68 -9.66 23.67
N CYS A 95 1.48 -10.88 24.17
CA CYS A 95 1.92 -11.27 25.53
C CYS A 95 3.41 -11.01 25.72
N THR A 96 4.24 -11.40 24.75
CA THR A 96 5.70 -11.23 24.82
C THR A 96 6.09 -9.75 24.80
N ARG A 97 5.44 -8.94 23.96
CA ARG A 97 5.66 -7.48 23.92
C ARG A 97 5.26 -6.80 25.21
N TYR A 98 4.09 -7.15 25.76
CA TYR A 98 3.60 -6.61 27.02
C TYR A 98 4.56 -6.92 28.18
N LYS A 99 5.06 -8.15 28.28
CA LYS A 99 6.05 -8.53 29.30
C LYS A 99 7.35 -7.74 29.22
N LYS A 100 7.73 -7.25 28.03
CA LYS A 100 8.98 -6.51 27.79
C LYS A 100 8.82 -5.00 27.92
N GLY A 101 7.69 -4.44 27.49
CA GLY A 101 7.51 -2.99 27.37
C GLY A 101 6.14 -2.48 27.83
N GLY A 102 5.42 -3.27 28.62
CA GLY A 102 4.15 -2.89 29.23
C GLY A 102 3.06 -2.57 28.20
N PHE A 103 2.15 -1.68 28.60
CA PHE A 103 0.98 -1.30 27.81
C PHE A 103 1.37 -0.55 26.52
N ASP A 104 2.35 0.35 26.58
CA ASP A 104 2.78 1.12 25.40
C ASP A 104 3.32 0.23 24.28
N ALA A 105 3.91 -0.92 24.61
CA ALA A 105 4.35 -1.91 23.63
C ALA A 105 3.21 -2.59 22.85
N LEU A 106 1.96 -2.45 23.33
CA LEU A 106 0.76 -2.91 22.63
C LEU A 106 0.20 -1.87 21.67
N LYS A 107 0.58 -0.60 21.78
CA LYS A 107 0.15 0.43 20.82
C LYS A 107 0.69 0.07 19.44
N PRO A 108 -0.13 0.07 18.37
CA PRO A 108 0.38 -0.13 17.02
C PRO A 108 1.42 0.96 16.74
N LYS A 109 2.62 0.52 16.34
CA LYS A 109 3.67 1.43 15.88
C LYS A 109 3.29 1.90 14.49
N ARG A 110 3.47 3.20 14.20
CA ARG A 110 3.43 3.68 12.82
C ARG A 110 4.45 2.87 12.02
N ARG A 111 3.93 2.11 11.06
CA ARG A 111 4.72 1.34 10.11
C ARG A 111 5.43 2.34 9.19
N SER A 112 6.75 2.44 9.27
CA SER A 112 7.54 3.28 8.35
C SER A 112 7.62 2.70 6.93
N ASP A 113 7.12 1.48 6.73
CA ASP A 113 6.96 0.79 5.45
C ASP A 113 5.66 1.20 4.70
N ARG A 114 4.88 2.14 5.23
CA ARG A 114 3.86 2.85 4.43
C ARG A 114 4.59 3.89 3.55
N GLY A 115 5.04 3.47 2.38
CA GLY A 115 5.65 4.33 1.36
C GLY A 115 6.93 3.72 0.77
N HIS A 116 7.85 3.24 1.60
CA HIS A 116 9.08 2.65 1.11
C HIS A 116 8.90 1.19 0.73
N SER A 117 8.91 0.93 -0.58
CA SER A 117 9.20 -0.41 -1.06
C SER A 117 10.61 -0.79 -0.67
N ARG A 118 10.78 -1.92 0.03
CA ARG A 118 12.10 -2.51 0.32
C ARG A 118 12.94 -2.82 -0.94
N ARG A 119 12.37 -2.63 -2.13
CA ARG A 119 12.98 -2.91 -3.43
C ARG A 119 13.52 -1.66 -4.14
N LEU A 120 13.09 -0.47 -3.72
CA LEU A 120 13.63 0.79 -4.22
C LEU A 120 14.52 1.36 -3.14
N SER A 121 15.79 1.63 -3.48
CA SER A 121 16.63 2.47 -2.64
C SER A 121 16.00 3.87 -2.57
N PRO A 122 16.20 4.64 -1.47
CA PRO A 122 15.82 6.05 -1.44
C PRO A 122 16.38 6.84 -2.64
N ASP A 123 17.59 6.50 -3.08
CA ASP A 123 18.23 7.12 -4.24
C ASP A 123 17.48 6.81 -5.56
N ASP A 124 17.01 5.58 -5.72
CA ASP A 124 16.21 5.18 -6.90
C ASP A 124 14.86 5.89 -6.89
N GLU A 125 14.24 6.04 -5.72
CA GLU A 125 12.97 6.73 -5.55
C GLU A 125 13.09 8.21 -5.96
N ASP A 126 14.11 8.92 -5.47
CA ASP A 126 14.37 10.32 -5.83
C ASP A 126 14.69 10.49 -7.33
N HIS A 127 15.45 9.55 -7.91
CA HIS A 127 15.76 9.56 -9.33
C HIS A 127 14.52 9.35 -10.21
N ILE A 128 13.69 8.37 -9.87
CA ILE A 128 12.42 8.09 -10.55
C ILE A 128 11.46 9.28 -10.42
N LEU A 129 11.44 9.94 -9.25
CA LEU A 129 10.69 11.18 -9.00
C LEU A 129 11.13 12.32 -9.91
N ALA A 130 12.44 12.49 -10.13
CA ALA A 130 12.99 13.51 -11.01
C ALA A 130 12.59 13.26 -12.48
N LEU A 131 12.79 12.04 -12.99
CA LEU A 131 12.43 11.66 -14.36
C LEU A 131 10.93 11.84 -14.64
N ARG A 132 10.07 11.60 -13.66
CA ARG A 132 8.63 11.83 -13.83
C ARG A 132 8.26 13.30 -13.94
N LYS A 133 8.95 14.18 -13.22
CA LYS A 133 8.72 15.63 -13.33
C LYS A 133 9.07 16.15 -14.73
N GLU A 134 10.01 15.50 -15.40
CA GLU A 134 10.38 15.78 -16.79
C GLU A 134 9.34 15.24 -17.79
N HIS A 135 8.62 14.16 -17.43
CA HIS A 135 7.60 13.51 -18.25
C HIS A 135 6.19 13.45 -17.60
N PRO A 136 5.57 14.59 -17.26
CA PRO A 136 4.33 14.63 -16.48
C PRO A 136 3.10 14.09 -17.22
N THR A 137 3.08 14.17 -18.56
CA THR A 137 1.96 13.75 -19.42
C THR A 137 2.05 12.29 -19.84
N MET A 138 3.18 11.62 -19.60
CA MET A 138 3.39 10.23 -20.01
C MET A 138 2.53 9.30 -19.16
N PRO A 139 1.86 8.28 -19.72
CA PRO A 139 1.16 7.28 -18.91
C PRO A 139 2.16 6.40 -18.14
N VAL A 140 1.79 5.97 -16.93
CA VAL A 140 2.68 5.24 -15.99
C VAL A 140 3.21 3.92 -16.59
N THR A 141 2.43 3.25 -17.44
CA THR A 141 2.86 2.04 -18.15
C THR A 141 4.02 2.30 -19.11
N VAL A 142 3.92 3.37 -19.91
CA VAL A 142 4.99 3.76 -20.85
C VAL A 142 6.20 4.29 -20.09
N PHE A 143 5.99 4.96 -18.96
CA PHE A 143 7.08 5.41 -18.11
C PHE A 143 7.85 4.23 -17.49
N TYR A 144 7.16 3.16 -17.09
CA TYR A 144 7.79 1.92 -16.62
C TYR A 144 8.64 1.24 -17.70
N GLU A 145 8.11 1.13 -18.92
CA GLU A 145 8.85 0.59 -20.08
C GLU A 145 10.08 1.45 -20.37
N HIS A 146 9.93 2.77 -20.36
CA HIS A 146 11.04 3.71 -20.56
C HIS A 146 12.14 3.54 -19.50
N LEU A 147 11.79 3.36 -18.23
CA LEU A 147 12.75 3.12 -17.14
C LEU A 147 13.54 1.82 -17.32
N ILE A 148 12.93 0.78 -17.89
CA ILE A 148 13.61 -0.47 -18.23
C ILE A 148 14.52 -0.28 -19.45
N GLU A 149 14.03 0.39 -20.49
CA GLU A 149 14.78 0.64 -21.72
C GLU A 149 16.03 1.49 -21.50
N GLN A 150 15.95 2.49 -20.62
CA GLN A 150 17.11 3.32 -20.24
C GLN A 150 18.05 2.60 -19.26
N GLY A 151 17.66 1.43 -18.73
CA GLY A 151 18.46 0.67 -17.76
C GLY A 151 18.49 1.28 -16.36
N GLU A 152 17.64 2.28 -16.08
CA GLU A 152 17.57 2.98 -14.79
C GLU A 152 17.03 2.06 -13.68
N ILE A 153 16.27 1.01 -14.05
CA ILE A 153 15.77 0.01 -13.10
C ILE A 153 15.94 -1.40 -13.67
N PRO A 154 16.51 -2.35 -12.90
CA PRO A 154 16.54 -3.75 -13.30
C PRO A 154 15.13 -4.39 -13.26
N GLU A 155 14.69 -4.92 -14.41
CA GLU A 155 13.38 -5.55 -14.64
C GLU A 155 13.04 -6.69 -13.64
N ASN A 156 14.07 -7.28 -13.02
CA ASN A 156 13.94 -8.39 -12.07
C ASN A 156 13.74 -7.97 -10.60
N HIS A 157 13.87 -6.68 -10.27
CA HIS A 157 13.95 -6.21 -8.89
C HIS A 157 12.69 -5.44 -8.46
N THR A 158 11.94 -4.85 -9.39
CA THR A 158 10.84 -3.92 -9.08
C THR A 158 9.61 -4.22 -9.94
N SER A 159 8.50 -4.60 -9.31
CA SER A 159 7.22 -4.79 -10.01
C SER A 159 6.60 -3.46 -10.40
N TYR A 160 5.88 -3.39 -11.54
CA TYR A 160 5.03 -2.26 -11.95
C TYR A 160 4.24 -1.61 -10.79
N PHE A 161 3.68 -2.44 -9.90
CA PHE A 161 2.92 -1.97 -8.74
C PHE A 161 3.77 -1.20 -7.74
N THR A 162 5.06 -1.52 -7.62
CA THR A 162 6.01 -0.83 -6.76
C THR A 162 6.28 0.59 -7.23
N ILE A 163 6.38 0.79 -8.54
CA ILE A 163 6.52 2.11 -9.13
C ILE A 163 5.19 2.85 -9.12
N TYR A 164 4.03 2.21 -8.94
CA TYR A 164 2.73 2.90 -8.83
C TYR A 164 2.48 3.56 -7.47
N HIS A 165 3.09 3.08 -6.37
CA HIS A 165 2.77 3.50 -5.00
C HIS A 165 3.36 4.85 -4.53
N PRO A 166 4.52 5.33 -5.04
CA PRO A 166 5.03 6.66 -4.70
C PRO A 166 4.16 7.82 -5.19
N TRP A 167 3.11 7.54 -5.98
CA TRP A 167 2.35 8.55 -6.72
C TRP A 167 0.87 8.68 -6.30
N CYS A 168 0.50 8.15 -5.13
CA CYS A 168 -0.83 8.30 -4.53
C CYS A 168 -0.77 8.94 -3.14
#